data_AF-R7UK31-F1
#
_entry.id   AF-R7UK31-F1
#
_cell.length_a   1.000
_cell.length_b   1.000
_cell.length_c   1.000
_cell.angle_alpha   90.00
_cell.angle_beta   90.00
_cell.angle_gamma   90.00
#
_symmetry.space_group_name_H-M   'P 1'
#
loop_
_entity.id
_entity.type
_entity.pdbx_description
1 polymer ?
#
loop_
_entity_poly.entity_id
_entity_poly.type
_entity_poly.pdbx_seq_one_letter_code
_entity_poly.pdbx_strand_id
1 'polypeptide(L)'
;MYMREDKHENELLIKWGWPQDVSPQFVNANSIEGNKMNDIDVVYTMLTVDMCYAISPGNVLKVHVEKRVNEMVNRLNKTKVEKFPDFQAEREERDRLEREDGKAKMRAERLKQKDEDTMYEKEELGTRVSRSYDQLLTEDNMTSNQVSAFDAGNDSDDFM
;
A
#
# COMPACT_ATOMS: atom_id res chain seq x y z
N MET A 1 -16.60 -16.13 24.21
CA MET A 1 -17.68 -15.64 23.33
C MET A 1 -17.08 -15.27 22.00
N TYR A 2 -17.39 -15.99 20.92
CA TYR A 2 -17.24 -15.43 19.57
C TYR A 2 -18.46 -14.52 19.37
N MET A 3 -18.40 -13.32 19.95
CA MET A 3 -19.28 -12.23 19.56
C MET A 3 -18.53 -11.51 18.45
N ARG A 4 -18.98 -11.65 17.21
CA ARG A 4 -18.51 -10.84 16.09
C ARG A 4 -19.41 -9.62 15.97
N GLU A 5 -18.78 -8.51 15.58
CA GLU A 5 -19.33 -7.15 15.61
C GLU A 5 -20.50 -6.92 14.63
N ASP A 6 -20.80 -7.86 13.73
CA ASP A 6 -21.65 -7.61 12.57
C ASP A 6 -22.99 -8.38 12.59
N LYS A 7 -24.09 -7.64 12.30
CA LYS A 7 -25.49 -8.09 12.39
C LYS A 7 -25.82 -9.25 11.44
N HIS A 8 -25.17 -9.30 10.28
CA HIS A 8 -25.48 -10.24 9.20
C HIS A 8 -24.89 -11.64 9.41
N GLU A 9 -23.79 -11.80 10.16
CA GLU A 9 -23.20 -13.12 10.42
C GLU A 9 -23.96 -13.90 11.50
N ASN A 10 -24.58 -13.21 12.46
CA ASN A 10 -25.37 -13.84 13.53
C ASN A 10 -26.68 -14.46 13.01
N GLU A 11 -27.26 -13.90 11.94
CA GLU A 11 -28.45 -14.45 11.29
C GLU A 11 -28.19 -15.79 10.61
N LEU A 12 -27.00 -15.98 10.03
CA LEU A 12 -26.58 -17.27 9.45
C LEU A 12 -26.35 -18.31 10.54
N LEU A 13 -25.80 -17.92 11.69
CA LEU A 13 -25.68 -18.81 12.85
C LEU A 13 -27.05 -19.26 13.38
N ILE A 14 -28.01 -18.34 13.47
CA ILE A 14 -29.37 -18.64 13.93
C ILE A 14 -30.12 -19.51 12.91
N LYS A 15 -29.87 -19.32 11.62
CA LYS A 15 -30.54 -20.07 10.54
C LYS A 15 -30.03 -21.51 10.39
N TRP A 16 -28.76 -21.76 10.70
CA TRP A 16 -28.10 -23.05 10.47
C TRP A 16 -27.58 -23.73 11.76
N GLY A 17 -28.05 -23.33 12.94
CA GLY A 17 -27.63 -23.92 14.21
C GLY A 17 -28.17 -25.34 14.40
N TRP A 18 -27.37 -26.37 14.10
CA TRP A 18 -27.67 -27.75 14.46
C TRP A 18 -27.20 -28.04 15.91
N PRO A 19 -27.88 -28.91 16.68
CA PRO A 19 -27.43 -29.32 18.02
C PRO A 19 -26.02 -29.90 18.07
N GLN A 20 -25.57 -30.43 16.93
CA GLN A 20 -24.26 -31.04 16.71
C GLN A 20 -23.14 -30.00 16.44
N ASP A 21 -23.48 -28.70 16.37
CA ASP A 21 -22.58 -27.67 15.87
C ASP A 21 -21.40 -27.38 16.84
N VAL A 22 -20.33 -26.82 16.30
CA VAL A 22 -19.08 -26.48 17.00
C VAL A 22 -19.32 -25.37 18.02
N SER A 23 -20.22 -24.44 17.72
CA SER A 23 -20.42 -23.20 18.46
C SER A 23 -20.96 -23.41 19.88
N PRO A 24 -22.03 -24.20 20.12
CA PRO A 24 -22.55 -24.46 21.47
C PRO A 24 -21.54 -25.16 22.37
N GLN A 25 -20.76 -26.10 21.81
CA GLN A 25 -19.73 -26.86 22.53
C GLN A 25 -18.58 -25.96 23.00
N PHE A 26 -18.17 -25.00 22.16
CA PHE A 26 -17.16 -24.01 22.53
C PHE A 26 -17.68 -23.00 23.57
N VAL A 27 -18.94 -22.58 23.47
CA VAL A 27 -19.57 -21.70 24.48
C VAL A 27 -19.62 -22.40 25.84
N ASN A 28 -20.02 -23.67 25.87
CA ASN A 28 -20.05 -24.46 27.09
C ASN A 28 -18.65 -24.60 27.72
N ALA A 29 -17.62 -24.87 26.91
CA ALA A 29 -16.23 -24.98 27.37
C ALA A 29 -15.66 -23.69 27.99
N ASN A 30 -16.18 -22.51 27.60
CA ASN A 30 -15.78 -21.21 28.14
C ASN A 30 -16.66 -20.73 29.31
N SER A 31 -17.73 -21.46 29.65
CA SER A 31 -18.59 -21.14 30.80
C SER A 31 -18.03 -21.78 32.07
N ILE A 32 -17.92 -21.00 33.15
CA ILE A 32 -17.37 -21.47 34.44
C ILE A 32 -18.23 -22.59 35.05
N GLU A 33 -19.54 -22.42 34.99
CA GLU A 33 -20.53 -23.40 35.50
C GLU A 33 -20.87 -24.44 34.44
N GLY A 34 -21.04 -24.00 33.18
CA GLY A 34 -21.43 -24.89 32.09
C GLY A 34 -20.39 -25.97 31.82
N ASN A 35 -19.09 -25.64 31.86
CA ASN A 35 -18.04 -26.63 31.60
C ASN A 35 -17.99 -27.79 32.61
N LYS A 36 -18.69 -27.67 33.74
CA LYS A 36 -18.77 -28.71 34.78
C LYS A 36 -20.02 -29.58 34.67
N MET A 37 -21.01 -29.20 33.86
CA MET A 37 -22.30 -29.90 33.74
C MET A 37 -22.51 -30.39 32.30
N ASN A 38 -23.23 -31.50 32.15
CA ASN A 38 -23.77 -31.93 30.86
C ASN A 38 -25.24 -31.54 30.80
N ASP A 39 -25.88 -31.68 29.64
CA ASP A 39 -27.32 -31.42 29.47
C ASP A 39 -27.70 -29.94 29.71
N ILE A 40 -27.10 -29.04 28.93
CA ILE A 40 -27.27 -27.58 29.09
C ILE A 40 -27.84 -26.97 27.81
N ASP A 41 -28.74 -25.99 27.97
CA ASP A 41 -29.24 -25.17 26.89
C ASP A 41 -28.36 -23.94 26.66
N VAL A 42 -27.86 -23.79 25.43
CA VAL A 42 -27.16 -22.58 24.98
C VAL A 42 -28.15 -21.68 24.26
N VAL A 43 -28.17 -20.41 24.66
CA VAL A 43 -29.14 -19.43 24.20
C VAL A 43 -28.46 -18.42 23.29
N TYR A 44 -28.88 -18.36 22.02
CA TYR A 44 -28.41 -17.39 21.03
C TYR A 44 -29.39 -16.23 20.94
N THR A 45 -28.90 -15.06 21.30
CA THR A 45 -29.65 -13.80 21.26
C THR A 45 -28.90 -12.80 20.40
N MET A 46 -29.64 -11.98 19.66
CA MET A 46 -29.05 -10.82 19.00
C MET A 46 -28.56 -9.84 20.07
N LEU A 47 -27.29 -9.43 20.01
CA LEU A 47 -26.78 -8.38 20.87
C LEU A 47 -27.20 -7.04 20.28
N THR A 48 -28.27 -6.46 20.81
CA THR A 48 -28.54 -5.04 20.60
C THR A 48 -27.53 -4.24 21.43
N VAL A 49 -26.97 -3.18 20.85
CA VAL A 49 -25.89 -2.33 21.40
C VAL A 49 -26.20 -1.67 22.75
N ASP A 50 -27.42 -1.81 23.25
CA ASP A 50 -27.81 -1.35 24.58
C ASP A 50 -27.55 -2.45 25.62
N MET A 51 -26.48 -2.24 26.38
CA MET A 51 -26.04 -3.10 27.46
C MET A 51 -27.08 -3.21 28.58
N CYS A 52 -27.80 -4.35 28.61
CA CYS A 52 -28.48 -4.94 29.78
C CYS A 52 -29.99 -4.64 29.91
N TYR A 53 -30.82 -5.71 29.85
CA TYR A 53 -31.57 -6.29 31.00
C TYR A 53 -32.79 -7.12 30.58
N ALA A 54 -33.18 -7.15 29.31
CA ALA A 54 -34.34 -7.95 28.89
C ALA A 54 -34.17 -8.47 27.46
N ILE A 55 -33.65 -9.69 27.34
CA ILE A 55 -33.82 -10.48 26.12
C ILE A 55 -35.32 -10.79 26.01
N SER A 56 -36.02 -10.17 25.06
CA SER A 56 -37.41 -10.49 24.76
C SER A 56 -37.52 -11.97 24.34
N PRO A 57 -38.39 -12.78 24.98
CA PRO A 57 -38.42 -14.24 24.80
C PRO A 57 -38.80 -14.69 23.38
N GLY A 58 -39.30 -13.78 22.54
CA GLY A 58 -39.73 -14.09 21.16
C GLY A 58 -38.61 -14.19 20.13
N ASN A 59 -37.41 -13.63 20.39
CA ASN A 59 -36.33 -13.52 19.40
C ASN A 59 -35.06 -14.25 19.83
N VAL A 60 -35.24 -15.50 20.29
CA VAL A 60 -34.17 -16.28 20.90
C VAL A 60 -34.14 -17.69 20.32
N LEU A 61 -32.98 -18.12 19.84
CA LEU A 61 -32.77 -19.50 19.46
C LEU A 61 -32.12 -20.25 20.63
N LYS A 62 -32.72 -21.36 21.04
CA LYS A 62 -32.16 -22.25 22.06
C LYS A 62 -31.62 -23.50 21.39
N VAL A 63 -30.38 -23.86 21.71
CA VAL A 63 -29.73 -25.08 21.23
C VAL A 63 -29.39 -25.93 22.44
N HIS A 64 -29.97 -27.11 22.50
CA HIS A 64 -29.75 -28.07 23.56
C HIS A 64 -28.46 -28.88 23.30
N VAL A 65 -27.62 -29.00 24.32
CA VAL A 65 -26.36 -29.75 24.26
C VAL A 65 -26.39 -30.90 25.27
N GLU A 66 -26.68 -32.10 24.78
CA GLU A 66 -26.79 -33.31 25.62
C GLU A 66 -25.45 -33.69 26.27
N LYS A 67 -24.36 -33.69 25.48
CA LYS A 67 -23.02 -34.14 25.90
C LYS A 67 -21.91 -33.26 25.37
N ARG A 68 -20.89 -33.07 26.20
CA ARG A 68 -19.67 -32.34 25.82
C ARG A 68 -18.77 -33.18 24.90
N VAL A 69 -18.39 -32.62 23.75
CA VAL A 69 -17.47 -33.25 22.79
C VAL A 69 -16.10 -32.55 22.84
N ASN A 70 -15.20 -33.05 23.69
CA ASN A 70 -13.87 -32.45 23.88
C ASN A 70 -12.99 -32.47 22.63
N GLU A 71 -13.15 -33.47 21.75
CA GLU A 71 -12.38 -33.59 20.52
C GLU A 71 -12.59 -32.38 19.60
N MET A 72 -13.83 -31.88 19.52
CA MET A 72 -14.19 -30.74 18.70
C MET A 72 -13.56 -29.44 19.21
N VAL A 73 -13.61 -29.23 20.53
CA VAL A 73 -12.99 -28.07 21.19
C VAL A 73 -11.46 -28.12 21.06
N ASN A 74 -10.86 -29.30 21.24
CA ASN A 74 -9.42 -29.49 21.12
C ASN A 74 -8.93 -29.28 19.68
N ARG A 75 -9.68 -29.73 18.66
CA ARG A 75 -9.38 -29.44 17.25
C ARG A 75 -9.41 -27.93 16.98
N LEU A 76 -10.40 -27.23 17.50
CA LEU A 76 -10.54 -25.79 17.31
C LEU A 76 -9.39 -25.01 17.96
N ASN A 77 -9.04 -25.33 19.20
CA ASN A 77 -7.93 -24.69 19.91
C ASN A 77 -6.58 -24.91 19.21
N LYS A 78 -6.38 -26.05 18.53
CA LYS A 78 -5.18 -26.28 17.71
C LYS A 78 -5.08 -25.37 16.48
N THR A 79 -6.21 -24.89 15.96
CA THR A 79 -6.25 -23.93 14.83
C THR A 79 -6.16 -22.47 15.28
N LYS A 80 -6.14 -22.21 16.60
CA LYS A 80 -6.02 -20.86 17.13
C LYS A 80 -4.60 -20.35 16.90
N VAL A 81 -4.45 -19.41 15.95
CA VAL A 81 -3.20 -18.70 15.72
C VAL A 81 -3.26 -17.38 16.48
N GLU A 82 -2.58 -17.31 17.62
CA GLU A 82 -2.35 -16.05 18.31
C GLU A 82 -1.14 -15.36 17.66
N LYS A 83 -1.38 -14.24 16.99
CA LYS A 83 -0.31 -13.35 16.52
C LYS A 83 -0.09 -12.31 17.60
N PHE A 84 1.17 -12.10 17.97
CA PHE A 84 1.60 -10.98 18.79
C PHE A 84 2.46 -10.05 17.92
N PRO A 85 1.86 -9.19 17.08
CA PRO A 85 2.63 -8.20 16.33
C PRO A 85 3.30 -7.23 17.30
N ASP A 86 4.60 -7.02 17.15
CA ASP A 86 5.31 -5.96 17.84
C ASP A 86 5.03 -4.62 17.14
N PHE A 87 4.11 -3.85 17.71
CA PHE A 87 3.68 -2.56 17.17
C PHE A 87 4.81 -1.52 17.13
N GLN A 88 5.89 -1.73 17.89
CA GLN A 88 7.02 -0.81 17.92
C GLN A 88 7.90 -0.99 16.67
N ALA A 89 8.20 -2.24 16.31
CA ALA A 89 8.97 -2.57 15.11
C ALA A 89 8.25 -2.15 13.81
N GLU A 90 6.93 -2.37 13.73
CA GLU A 90 6.13 -2.01 12.55
C GLU A 90 6.07 -0.48 12.34
N ARG A 91 6.02 0.29 13.44
CA ARG A 91 6.07 1.76 13.38
C ARG A 91 7.43 2.26 12.91
N GLU A 92 8.51 1.72 13.46
CA GLU A 92 9.87 2.13 13.08
C GLU A 92 10.18 1.83 11.61
N GLU A 93 9.68 0.71 11.09
CA GLU A 93 9.82 0.34 9.67
C GLU A 93 9.06 1.30 8.75
N ARG A 94 7.83 1.68 9.11
CA ARG A 94 7.07 2.69 8.37
C ARG A 94 7.77 4.04 8.37
N ASP A 95 8.19 4.53 9.55
CA ASP A 95 8.86 5.81 9.69
C ASP A 95 10.24 5.81 8.97
N ARG A 96 10.90 4.65 8.87
CA ARG A 96 12.13 4.47 8.05
C ARG A 96 11.84 4.64 6.56
N LEU A 97 10.80 3.97 6.06
CA LEU A 97 10.42 4.02 4.65
C LEU A 97 9.98 5.43 4.22
N GLU A 98 9.22 6.15 5.06
CA GLU A 98 8.80 7.53 4.79
C GLU A 98 10.01 8.48 4.68
N ARG A 99 11.04 8.30 5.52
CA ARG A 99 12.28 9.09 5.42
C ARG A 99 13.07 8.76 4.16
N GLU A 100 13.10 7.49 3.75
CA GLU A 100 13.80 7.06 2.54
C GLU A 100 13.11 7.61 1.28
N ASP A 101 11.78 7.54 1.22
CA ASP A 101 10.96 8.10 0.14
C ASP A 101 11.11 9.63 0.05
N GLY A 102 11.04 10.34 1.20
CA GLY A 102 11.28 11.78 1.24
C GLY A 102 12.68 12.18 0.74
N LYS A 103 13.73 11.44 1.14
CA LYS A 103 15.10 11.65 0.64
C LYS A 103 15.25 11.31 -0.84
N ALA A 104 14.52 10.32 -1.35
CA ALA A 104 14.55 9.96 -2.76
C ALA A 104 13.89 11.04 -3.62
N LYS A 105 12.72 11.55 -3.21
CA LYS A 105 12.01 12.66 -3.87
C LYS A 105 12.85 13.93 -3.94
N MET A 106 13.44 14.36 -2.81
CA MET A 106 14.32 15.54 -2.78
C MET A 106 15.56 15.39 -3.68
N ARG A 107 16.13 14.18 -3.77
CA ARG A 107 17.26 13.91 -4.68
C ARG A 107 16.84 13.94 -6.14
N ALA A 108 15.69 13.37 -6.48
CA ALA A 108 15.16 13.38 -7.84
C ALA A 108 14.85 14.81 -8.31
N GLU A 109 14.23 15.63 -7.46
CA GLU A 109 13.92 17.02 -7.79
C GLU A 109 15.19 17.87 -7.97
N ARG A 110 16.19 17.70 -7.09
CA ARG A 110 17.48 18.38 -7.23
C ARG A 110 18.24 17.97 -8.49
N LEU A 111 18.15 16.69 -8.89
CA LEU A 111 18.76 16.23 -10.14
C LEU A 111 18.06 16.85 -11.34
N LYS A 112 16.72 16.87 -11.33
CA LYS A 112 15.93 17.49 -12.40
C LYS A 112 16.24 18.98 -12.57
N GLN A 113 16.34 19.74 -11.47
CA GLN A 113 16.74 21.15 -11.49
C GLN A 113 18.14 21.33 -12.09
N LYS A 114 19.12 20.51 -11.68
CA LYS A 114 20.47 20.55 -12.26
C LYS A 114 20.48 20.23 -13.74
N ASP A 115 19.72 19.22 -14.16
CA ASP A 115 19.65 18.84 -15.57
C ASP A 115 19.02 19.99 -16.39
N GLU A 116 17.93 20.59 -15.91
CA GLU A 116 17.29 21.77 -16.52
C GLU A 116 18.27 22.96 -16.63
N ASP A 117 19.00 23.28 -15.55
CA ASP A 117 20.01 24.35 -15.54
C ASP A 117 21.13 24.10 -16.57
N THR A 118 21.63 22.86 -16.64
CA THR A 118 22.69 22.49 -17.61
C THR A 118 22.21 22.51 -19.06
N MET A 119 20.92 22.23 -19.31
CA MET A 119 20.34 22.33 -20.64
C MET A 119 20.19 23.80 -21.06
N TYR A 120 19.72 24.66 -20.16
CA TYR A 120 19.62 26.10 -20.42
C TYR A 120 20.99 26.72 -20.71
N GLU A 121 22.03 26.38 -19.93
CA GLU A 121 23.39 26.88 -20.15
C GLU A 121 23.96 26.43 -21.51
N LYS A 122 23.69 25.19 -21.92
CA LYS A 122 24.08 24.69 -23.25
C LYS A 122 23.36 25.40 -24.40
N GLU A 123 22.06 25.70 -24.24
CA GLU A 123 21.29 26.47 -25.24
C GLU A 123 21.80 27.92 -25.34
N GLU A 124 22.08 28.58 -24.22
CA GLU A 124 22.69 29.92 -24.23
C GLU A 124 24.07 29.91 -24.90
N LEU A 125 24.92 28.93 -24.59
CA LEU A 125 26.22 28.79 -25.26
C LEU A 125 26.03 28.54 -26.76
N GLY A 126 25.12 27.65 -27.16
CA GLY A 126 24.83 27.37 -28.58
C GLY A 126 24.34 28.60 -29.35
N THR A 127 23.46 29.41 -28.74
CA THR A 127 22.97 30.65 -29.34
C THR A 127 24.03 31.75 -29.37
N ARG A 128 24.84 31.90 -28.31
CA ARG A 128 25.96 32.86 -28.27
C ARG A 128 26.99 32.52 -29.34
N VAL A 129 27.35 31.26 -29.45
CA VAL A 129 28.25 30.73 -30.48
C VAL A 129 27.67 30.90 -31.89
N SER A 130 26.38 30.63 -32.10
CA SER A 130 25.75 30.87 -33.42
C SER A 130 25.64 32.36 -33.76
N ARG A 131 25.56 33.23 -32.75
CA ARG A 131 25.49 34.69 -32.91
C ARG A 131 26.87 35.34 -33.05
N SER A 132 27.94 34.71 -32.56
CA SER A 132 29.30 35.20 -32.73
C SER A 132 29.97 34.59 -33.95
N TYR A 133 30.65 35.41 -34.76
CA TYR A 133 31.49 34.92 -35.87
C TYR A 133 32.79 34.23 -35.38
N ASP A 134 32.89 33.92 -34.08
CA ASP A 134 34.11 33.45 -33.41
C ASP A 134 34.60 32.09 -33.94
N GLN A 135 33.68 31.23 -34.39
CA GLN A 135 34.02 29.98 -35.06
C GLN A 135 34.48 30.15 -36.51
N LEU A 136 34.15 31.28 -37.14
CA LEU A 136 34.46 31.59 -38.55
C LEU A 136 35.80 32.33 -38.71
N LEU A 137 36.30 32.99 -37.65
CA LEU A 137 37.62 33.67 -37.64
C LEU A 137 38.77 32.72 -37.22
N THR A 138 38.91 31.58 -37.91
CA THR A 138 40.03 30.65 -37.72
C THR A 138 41.19 30.96 -38.68
N GLU A 139 42.43 30.86 -38.21
CA GLU A 139 43.65 31.20 -38.99
C GLU A 139 43.75 30.41 -40.30
N ASP A 140 43.28 29.16 -40.31
CA ASP A 140 43.23 28.30 -41.51
C ASP A 140 42.29 28.83 -42.60
N ASN A 141 41.28 29.62 -42.24
CA ASN A 141 40.31 30.23 -43.16
C ASN A 141 40.69 31.66 -43.59
N MET A 142 41.82 32.19 -43.09
CA MET A 142 42.31 33.52 -43.46
C MET A 142 43.31 33.44 -44.62
N THR A 143 42.94 33.96 -45.79
CA THR A 143 43.83 34.09 -46.94
C THR A 143 44.42 35.51 -47.01
N SER A 144 45.73 35.63 -47.23
CA SER A 144 46.40 36.91 -47.48
C SER A 144 45.94 37.52 -48.82
N ASN A 145 45.57 38.82 -48.81
CA ASN A 145 45.23 39.60 -50.01
C ASN A 145 46.34 39.67 -51.07
N GLN A 146 47.53 39.15 -50.77
CA GLN A 146 48.67 39.12 -51.70
C GLN A 146 48.67 37.87 -52.60
N VAL A 147 47.94 36.81 -52.25
CA VAL A 147 47.97 35.52 -52.97
C VAL A 147 46.81 35.38 -53.97
N SER A 148 45.69 36.06 -53.73
CA SER A 148 44.51 36.02 -54.63
C SER A 148 44.69 36.77 -55.95
N ALA A 149 45.70 37.64 -56.08
CA ALA A 149 46.00 38.32 -57.34
C ALA A 149 46.72 37.43 -58.36
N PHE A 150 47.25 36.27 -57.95
CA PHE A 150 48.03 35.38 -58.82
C PHE A 150 47.20 34.22 -59.41
N ASP A 151 46.04 33.89 -58.81
CA ASP A 151 45.15 32.80 -59.25
C ASP A 151 43.69 33.25 -59.41
N ALA A 152 43.44 34.56 -59.55
CA ALA A 152 42.16 35.07 -60.02
C ALA A 152 42.04 34.84 -61.53
N GLY A 153 41.74 33.61 -61.91
CA GLY A 153 41.28 33.25 -63.24
C GLY A 153 40.08 34.13 -63.62
N ASN A 154 40.36 35.13 -64.45
CA ASN A 154 39.47 35.80 -65.40
C ASN A 154 37.97 35.50 -65.24
N ASP A 155 37.30 36.16 -64.30
CA ASP A 155 35.84 36.07 -64.09
C ASP A 155 35.10 37.14 -64.92
N SER A 156 35.55 37.35 -66.16
CA SER A 156 35.09 38.43 -67.05
C SER A 156 34.02 38.02 -68.06
N ASP A 157 33.19 36.99 -67.79
CA ASP A 157 32.17 36.54 -68.77
C ASP A 157 30.81 36.06 -68.22
N ASP A 158 30.37 36.50 -67.03
CA ASP A 158 29.00 36.19 -66.51
C ASP A 158 28.18 37.44 -66.13
N PHE A 159 28.13 38.41 -67.06
CA PHE A 159 27.13 39.48 -67.05
C PHE A 159 26.18 39.29 -68.24
N MET A 160 25.05 38.62 -67.99
CA MET A 160 23.81 38.67 -68.80
C MET A 160 22.62 39.07 -67.93
#